data_AF-I7M0Z9-F1
#
_entry.id   AF-I7M0Z9-F1
#
_cell.length_a   1.000
_cell.length_b   1.000
_cell.length_c   1.000
_cell.angle_alpha   90.00
_cell.angle_beta   90.00
_cell.angle_gamma   90.00
#
_symmetry.space_group_name_H-M   'P 1'
#
loop_
_entity.id
_entity.type
_entity.pdbx_description
1 polymer ?
#
loop_
_entity_poly.entity_id
_entity_poly.type
_entity_poly.pdbx_seq_one_letter_code
_entity_poly.pdbx_strand_id
1 'polypeptide(L)'
;MINTLFIAKWVFRVGHVYPVAALTGKVFFDYLFGSDFNSSSAEKGVIIALGVILIVSGLINMILLRPKENFPTGAKFWKYMMMLKFFVTIFVLTPFLSSVTGISKKSLNTVQFYILTIFFVLSAFLRFYREHHAALRQKQLLSK
;
A
#
# COMPACT_ATOMS: atom_id res chain seq x y z
N MET A 1 10.38 -29.06 8.44
CA MET A 1 9.06 -28.40 8.50
C MET A 1 9.17 -27.00 7.92
N ILE A 2 9.31 -26.90 6.58
CA ILE A 2 9.24 -25.62 5.88
C ILE A 2 7.74 -25.28 5.82
N ASN A 3 7.27 -24.47 6.76
CA ASN A 3 7.15 -23.01 6.65
C ASN A 3 5.77 -22.56 6.13
N THR A 4 4.67 -23.20 6.56
CA THR A 4 3.28 -22.74 6.30
C THR A 4 3.11 -21.25 6.60
N LEU A 5 3.76 -20.76 7.67
CA LEU A 5 3.79 -19.35 8.02
C LEU A 5 4.53 -18.48 6.98
N PHE A 6 5.61 -18.99 6.38
CA PHE A 6 6.34 -18.29 5.32
C PHE A 6 5.56 -18.27 4.02
N ILE A 7 4.93 -19.39 3.65
CA ILE A 7 4.05 -19.46 2.46
C ILE A 7 2.88 -18.49 2.64
N ALA A 8 2.20 -18.50 3.80
CA ALA A 8 1.13 -17.56 4.11
C ALA A 8 1.60 -16.11 4.00
N LYS A 9 2.76 -15.76 4.58
CA LYS A 9 3.35 -14.41 4.45
C LYS A 9 3.58 -14.00 3.00
N TRP A 10 4.04 -14.93 2.17
CA TRP A 10 4.30 -14.65 0.77
C TRP A 10 3.01 -14.46 -0.02
N VAL A 11 2.03 -15.36 0.16
CA VAL A 11 0.71 -15.28 -0.48
C VAL A 11 0.00 -13.97 -0.14
N PHE A 12 -0.08 -13.59 1.14
CA PHE A 12 -0.73 -12.33 1.52
C PHE A 12 0.06 -11.10 1.09
N ARG A 13 1.39 -11.18 1.01
CA ARG A 13 2.20 -10.10 0.44
C ARG A 13 1.90 -9.91 -1.05
N VAL A 14 1.90 -10.98 -1.83
CA VAL A 14 1.57 -10.92 -3.27
C VAL A 14 0.13 -10.47 -3.46
N GLY A 15 -0.80 -11.03 -2.70
CA GLY A 15 -2.21 -10.65 -2.68
C GLY A 15 -2.45 -9.20 -2.31
N HIS A 16 -1.54 -8.54 -1.58
CA HIS A 16 -1.60 -7.10 -1.31
C HIS A 16 -0.94 -6.28 -2.42
N VAL A 17 0.27 -6.65 -2.83
CA VAL A 17 1.07 -5.88 -3.80
C VAL A 17 0.42 -5.88 -5.19
N TYR A 18 -0.14 -7.00 -5.63
CA TYR A 18 -0.74 -7.12 -6.95
C TYR A 18 -1.95 -6.19 -7.14
N PRO A 19 -2.96 -6.16 -6.24
CA PRO A 19 -4.04 -5.18 -6.32
C PRO A 19 -3.58 -3.73 -6.20
N VAL A 20 -2.58 -3.41 -5.35
CA VAL A 20 -2.03 -2.05 -5.29
C VAL A 20 -1.49 -1.66 -6.66
N ALA A 21 -0.68 -2.52 -7.29
CA ALA A 21 -0.08 -2.25 -8.58
C ALA A 21 -1.13 -2.10 -9.69
N ALA A 22 -2.11 -3.01 -9.75
CA ALA A 22 -3.18 -2.97 -10.75
C ALA A 22 -4.06 -1.72 -10.62
N LEU A 23 -4.52 -1.39 -9.40
CA LEU A 23 -5.37 -0.22 -9.17
C LEU A 23 -4.61 1.10 -9.37
N THR A 24 -3.35 1.15 -8.94
CA THR A 24 -2.49 2.32 -9.18
C THR A 24 -2.20 2.49 -10.66
N GLY A 25 -1.91 1.40 -11.37
CA GLY A 25 -1.74 1.40 -12.83
C GLY A 25 -2.97 1.94 -13.54
N LYS A 26 -4.17 1.56 -13.09
CA LYS A 26 -5.42 2.12 -13.60
C LYS A 26 -5.54 3.63 -13.35
N VAL A 27 -5.26 4.10 -12.14
CA VAL A 27 -5.30 5.55 -11.82
C VAL A 27 -4.34 6.34 -12.71
N PHE A 28 -3.12 5.82 -12.91
CA PHE A 28 -2.13 6.44 -13.80
C PHE A 28 -2.61 6.44 -15.26
N PHE A 29 -3.18 5.33 -15.73
CA PHE A 29 -3.74 5.23 -17.07
C PHE A 29 -4.88 6.24 -17.28
N ASP A 30 -5.84 6.28 -16.36
CA ASP A 30 -6.99 7.20 -16.43
C ASP A 30 -6.56 8.67 -16.35
N TYR A 31 -5.49 8.97 -15.62
CA TYR A 31 -4.93 10.33 -15.52
C TYR A 31 -4.23 10.76 -16.82
N LEU A 32 -3.43 9.88 -17.43
CA LEU A 32 -2.64 10.18 -18.62
C LEU A 32 -3.46 10.15 -19.91
N PHE A 33 -4.39 9.21 -20.03
CA PHE A 33 -5.14 8.94 -21.26
C PHE A 33 -6.62 9.32 -21.17
N GLY A 34 -7.09 9.77 -20.00
CA GLY A 34 -8.48 10.15 -19.77
C GLY A 34 -9.35 8.96 -19.33
N SER A 35 -10.43 9.28 -18.60
CA SER A 35 -11.37 8.31 -18.02
C SER A 35 -12.47 7.85 -18.98
N ASP A 36 -12.41 8.27 -20.25
CA ASP A 36 -13.51 8.13 -21.22
C ASP A 36 -13.48 6.80 -21.99
N PHE A 37 -12.51 5.92 -21.68
CA PHE A 37 -12.60 4.53 -22.09
C PHE A 37 -13.77 3.90 -21.35
N ASN A 38 -14.88 3.68 -22.08
CA ASN A 38 -16.13 3.10 -21.58
C ASN A 38 -15.84 1.82 -20.77
N SER A 39 -15.77 1.98 -19.44
CA SER A 39 -15.44 0.86 -18.57
C SER A 39 -16.59 -0.13 -18.57
N SER A 40 -16.32 -1.32 -19.11
CA SER A 40 -17.31 -2.39 -19.13
C SER A 40 -17.78 -2.74 -17.71
N SER A 41 -18.98 -3.30 -17.55
CA SER A 41 -19.45 -3.79 -16.24
C SER A 41 -18.48 -4.82 -15.64
N ALA A 42 -17.80 -5.60 -16.49
CA ALA A 42 -16.78 -6.55 -16.07
C ALA A 42 -15.56 -5.84 -15.45
N GLU A 43 -15.07 -4.75 -16.07
CA GLU A 43 -13.95 -3.97 -15.52
C GLU A 43 -14.27 -3.40 -14.14
N LYS A 44 -15.47 -2.85 -13.96
CA LYS A 44 -15.93 -2.36 -12.65
C LYS A 44 -15.95 -3.48 -11.60
N GLY A 45 -16.44 -4.66 -11.98
CA GLY A 45 -16.42 -5.85 -11.12
C GLY A 45 -15.01 -6.26 -10.70
N VAL A 46 -14.06 -6.25 -11.64
CA VAL A 46 -12.64 -6.55 -11.36
C VAL A 46 -12.02 -5.53 -10.41
N ILE A 47 -12.28 -4.22 -10.60
CA ILE A 47 -11.77 -3.16 -9.73
C ILE A 47 -12.28 -3.34 -8.29
N ILE A 48 -13.57 -3.64 -8.14
CA ILE A 48 -14.18 -3.88 -6.82
C ILE A 48 -13.54 -5.13 -6.17
N ALA A 49 -13.40 -6.22 -6.91
CA ALA A 49 -12.77 -7.45 -6.42
C ALA A 49 -11.32 -7.20 -5.97
N LEU A 50 -10.54 -6.47 -6.77
CA LEU A 50 -9.18 -6.07 -6.42
C LEU A 50 -9.15 -5.19 -5.15
N GLY A 51 -10.11 -4.28 -5.00
CA GLY A 51 -10.26 -3.47 -3.78
C GLY A 51 -10.53 -4.31 -2.53
N VAL A 52 -11.41 -5.32 -2.62
CA VAL A 52 -11.68 -6.25 -1.52
C VAL A 52 -10.44 -7.08 -1.18
N ILE A 53 -9.76 -7.64 -2.20
CA ILE A 53 -8.52 -8.41 -2.01
C ILE A 53 -7.46 -7.53 -1.36
N LEU A 54 -7.31 -6.28 -1.79
CA LEU A 54 -6.37 -5.30 -1.23
C LEU A 54 -6.58 -5.11 0.29
N ILE A 55 -7.83 -4.89 0.70
CA ILE A 55 -8.19 -4.65 2.10
C ILE A 55 -7.87 -5.88 2.94
N VAL A 56 -8.39 -7.05 2.55
CA VAL A 56 -8.25 -8.30 3.32
C VAL A 56 -6.78 -8.73 3.40
N SER A 57 -6.10 -8.79 2.25
CA SER A 57 -4.69 -9.19 2.20
C SER A 57 -3.78 -8.19 2.91
N GLY A 58 -4.05 -6.89 2.82
CA GLY A 58 -3.26 -5.87 3.48
C GLY A 58 -3.39 -5.89 5.00
N LEU A 59 -4.60 -6.10 5.53
CA LEU A 59 -4.83 -6.27 6.97
C LEU A 59 -4.07 -7.48 7.50
N ILE A 60 -4.20 -8.63 6.83
CA ILE A 60 -3.49 -9.86 7.22
C ILE A 60 -1.97 -9.67 7.10
N ASN A 61 -1.50 -9.03 6.04
CA ASN A 61 -0.10 -8.74 5.82
C ASN A 61 0.49 -7.82 6.91
N MET A 62 -0.26 -6.82 7.39
CA MET A 62 0.18 -6.01 8.54
C MET A 62 0.30 -6.81 9.84
N ILE A 63 -0.64 -7.74 10.10
CA ILE A 63 -0.62 -8.58 11.30
C ILE A 63 0.53 -9.59 11.24
N LEU A 64 0.73 -10.24 10.09
CA LEU A 64 1.75 -11.26 9.88
C LEU A 64 3.17 -10.69 9.75
N LEU A 65 3.31 -9.47 9.21
CA LEU A 65 4.59 -8.76 9.10
C LEU A 65 4.82 -7.86 10.32
N ARG A 66 4.83 -8.44 11.53
CA ARG A 66 5.42 -7.74 12.67
C ARG A 66 6.90 -7.48 12.38
N PRO A 67 7.43 -6.28 12.65
CA PRO A 67 8.85 -6.02 12.50
C PRO A 67 9.63 -7.01 13.36
N LYS A 68 10.57 -7.75 12.74
CA LYS A 68 11.53 -8.56 13.48
C LYS A 68 12.26 -7.65 14.47
N GLU A 69 12.59 -8.19 15.63
CA GLU A 69 12.99 -7.53 16.88
C GLU A 69 14.17 -6.55 16.81
N ASN A 70 14.69 -6.18 15.64
CA ASN A 70 15.90 -5.38 15.40
C ASN A 70 15.67 -3.88 15.16
N PHE A 71 14.47 -3.35 15.40
CA PHE A 71 14.17 -1.92 15.17
C PHE A 71 13.38 -1.33 16.36
N PRO A 72 14.03 -0.96 17.47
CA PRO A 72 13.36 -0.47 18.67
C PRO A 72 13.22 1.06 18.65
N THR A 73 14.30 1.76 18.28
CA THR A 73 14.35 3.22 18.11
C THR A 73 13.73 3.57 16.75
N GLY A 74 12.64 4.35 16.76
CA GLY A 74 11.91 4.73 15.53
C GLY A 74 10.81 3.75 15.09
N ALA A 75 10.66 2.60 15.76
CA ALA A 75 9.67 1.57 15.42
C ALA A 75 8.23 2.07 15.39
N LYS A 76 7.88 2.89 16.39
CA LYS A 76 6.54 3.45 16.53
C LYS A 76 6.21 4.35 15.34
N PHE A 77 7.10 5.30 15.03
CA PHE A 77 6.93 6.20 13.88
C PHE A 77 6.77 5.42 12.57
N TRP A 78 7.68 4.49 12.28
CA TRP A 78 7.60 3.67 11.08
C TRP A 78 6.30 2.86 11.01
N LYS A 79 5.87 2.25 12.12
CA LYS A 79 4.62 1.49 12.20
C LYS A 79 3.40 2.39 11.93
N TYR A 80 3.33 3.57 12.56
CA TYR A 80 2.22 4.50 12.34
C TYR A 80 2.18 4.99 10.89
N MET A 81 3.33 5.30 10.31
CA MET A 81 3.41 5.71 8.90
C MET A 81 2.99 4.59 7.94
N MET A 82 3.35 3.34 8.23
CA MET A 82 2.89 2.18 7.46
C MET A 82 1.38 1.97 7.56
N MET A 83 0.80 2.11 8.75
CA MET A 83 -0.65 2.02 8.96
C MET A 83 -1.39 3.17 8.25
N LEU A 84 -0.92 4.41 8.41
CA LEU A 84 -1.48 5.58 7.75
C LEU A 84 -1.46 5.39 6.23
N LYS A 85 -0.30 4.98 5.68
CA LYS A 85 -0.17 4.68 4.25
C LYS A 85 -1.17 3.62 3.83
N PHE A 86 -1.34 2.54 4.59
CA PHE A 86 -2.29 1.48 4.27
C PHE A 86 -3.73 2.00 4.21
N PHE A 87 -4.20 2.73 5.23
CA PHE A 87 -5.56 3.26 5.26
C PHE A 87 -5.82 4.29 4.15
N VAL A 88 -4.86 5.17 3.90
CA VAL A 88 -4.99 6.14 2.79
C VAL A 88 -4.95 5.41 1.44
N THR A 89 -4.14 4.37 1.29
CA THR A 89 -4.12 3.56 0.05
C THR A 89 -5.49 2.92 -0.20
N ILE A 90 -6.13 2.36 0.84
CA ILE A 90 -7.51 1.87 0.73
C ILE A 90 -8.43 3.02 0.33
N PHE A 91 -8.41 4.12 1.08
CA PHE A 91 -9.33 5.23 0.85
C PHE A 91 -9.22 5.78 -0.58
N VAL A 92 -8.00 5.89 -1.10
CA VAL A 92 -7.68 6.43 -2.43
C VAL A 92 -7.97 5.44 -3.55
N LEU A 93 -7.57 4.17 -3.42
CA LEU A 93 -7.67 3.18 -4.52
C LEU A 93 -9.00 2.44 -4.59
N THR A 94 -9.84 2.54 -3.58
CA THR A 94 -11.17 1.92 -3.55
C THR A 94 -12.26 2.97 -3.81
N PRO A 95 -13.51 2.58 -4.13
CA PRO A 95 -14.60 3.52 -4.39
C PRO A 95 -15.03 4.37 -3.16
N PHE A 96 -14.34 4.29 -2.02
CA PHE A 96 -14.65 5.11 -0.86
C PHE A 96 -14.48 6.60 -1.14
N LEU A 97 -13.36 7.03 -1.73
CA LEU A 97 -13.11 8.45 -1.99
C LEU A 97 -14.19 9.06 -2.90
N SER A 98 -14.57 8.37 -3.98
CA SER A 98 -15.66 8.84 -4.87
C SER A 98 -17.00 8.91 -4.16
N SER A 99 -17.29 7.95 -3.28
CA SER A 99 -18.58 7.89 -2.57
C SER A 99 -18.72 8.97 -1.50
N VAL A 100 -17.63 9.36 -0.86
CA VAL A 100 -17.65 10.32 0.27
C VAL A 100 -17.56 11.77 -0.19
N THR A 101 -16.81 12.05 -1.26
CA THR A 101 -16.42 13.42 -1.60
C THR A 101 -17.27 14.08 -2.69
N GLY A 102 -18.03 13.29 -3.47
CA GLY A 102 -18.90 13.81 -4.54
C GLY A 102 -18.18 14.59 -5.65
N ILE A 103 -16.85 14.50 -5.73
CA ILE A 103 -16.04 15.27 -6.67
C ILE A 103 -16.18 14.67 -8.08
N SER A 104 -16.07 15.50 -9.11
CA SER A 104 -16.05 15.05 -10.51
C SER A 104 -15.01 13.95 -10.76
N LYS A 105 -15.28 13.03 -11.69
CA LYS A 105 -14.35 11.94 -12.06
C LYS A 105 -12.96 12.43 -12.43
N LYS A 106 -12.87 13.52 -13.19
CA LYS A 106 -11.59 14.12 -13.62
C LYS A 106 -10.78 14.63 -12.42
N SER A 107 -11.43 15.34 -11.51
CA SER A 107 -10.79 15.84 -10.29
C SER A 107 -10.41 14.69 -9.35
N LEU A 108 -11.26 13.66 -9.23
CA LEU A 108 -10.97 12.46 -8.45
C LEU A 108 -9.69 11.77 -8.93
N ASN A 109 -9.59 11.49 -10.24
CA ASN A 109 -8.41 10.84 -10.81
C ASN A 109 -7.14 11.66 -10.59
N THR A 110 -7.25 12.99 -10.72
CA THR A 110 -6.13 13.92 -10.45
C THR A 110 -5.67 13.84 -8.99
N VAL A 111 -6.61 13.87 -8.05
CA VAL A 111 -6.31 13.75 -6.60
C VAL A 111 -5.69 12.39 -6.29
N GLN A 112 -6.26 11.30 -6.80
CA GLN A 112 -5.73 9.96 -6.62
C GLN A 112 -4.30 9.84 -7.17
N PHE A 113 -4.05 10.36 -8.37
CA PHE A 113 -2.73 10.36 -8.99
C PHE A 113 -1.67 11.05 -8.12
N TYR A 114 -1.95 12.27 -7.64
CA TYR A 114 -0.99 13.00 -6.82
C TYR A 114 -0.74 12.33 -5.46
N ILE A 115 -1.78 11.82 -4.80
CA ILE A 115 -1.60 11.11 -3.53
C ILE A 115 -0.74 9.86 -3.73
N LEU A 116 -0.99 9.07 -4.78
CA LEU A 116 -0.21 7.87 -5.08
C LEU A 116 1.25 8.20 -5.42
N THR A 117 1.50 9.28 -6.15
CA THR A 117 2.84 9.76 -6.47
C THR A 117 3.62 10.13 -5.19
N ILE A 118 2.98 10.89 -4.28
CA ILE A 118 3.56 11.20 -2.96
C ILE A 118 3.86 9.91 -2.20
N PHE A 119 2.98 8.92 -2.29
CA PHE A 119 3.14 7.64 -1.59
C PHE A 119 4.27 6.79 -2.15
N PHE A 120 4.58 6.85 -3.43
CA PHE A 120 5.78 6.22 -3.98
C PHE A 120 7.04 6.81 -3.37
N VAL A 121 7.16 8.13 -3.32
CA VAL A 121 8.30 8.83 -2.70
C VAL A 121 8.38 8.50 -1.21
N LEU A 122 7.25 8.57 -0.49
CA LEU A 122 7.17 8.25 0.94
C LEU A 122 7.57 6.80 1.22
N SER A 123 7.25 5.87 0.33
CA SER A 123 7.63 4.45 0.46
C SER A 123 9.14 4.24 0.42
N ALA A 124 9.82 4.93 -0.50
CA ALA A 124 11.27 4.92 -0.57
C ALA A 124 11.89 5.51 0.70
N PHE A 125 11.37 6.66 1.16
CA PHE A 125 11.80 7.28 2.41
C PHE A 125 11.64 6.35 3.62
N LEU A 126 10.47 5.73 3.81
CA LEU A 126 10.22 4.81 4.92
C LEU A 126 11.11 3.58 4.90
N ARG A 127 11.51 3.12 3.71
CA ARG A 127 12.48 2.04 3.56
C ARG A 127 13.86 2.48 4.07
N PHE A 128 14.36 3.62 3.59
CA PHE A 128 15.66 4.14 4.02
C PHE A 128 15.69 4.47 5.51
N TYR A 129 14.62 5.06 6.05
CA TYR A 129 14.45 5.31 7.47
C TYR A 129 14.60 4.02 8.29
N ARG A 130 13.93 2.94 7.86
CA ARG A 130 14.01 1.64 8.52
C ARG A 130 15.42 1.04 8.46
N GLU A 131 16.05 1.06 7.29
CA GLU A 131 17.40 0.53 7.08
C GLU A 131 18.45 1.29 7.91
N HIS A 132 18.31 2.62 8.00
CA HIS A 132 19.19 3.47 8.80
C HIS A 132 19.19 3.11 10.29
N HIS A 133 18.04 3.09 10.97
CA HIS A 133 18.06 2.74 12.41
C HIS A 133 18.34 1.26 12.68
N ALA A 134 18.04 0.36 11.73
CA ALA A 134 18.46 -1.04 11.85
C ALA A 134 20.00 -1.15 11.86
N ALA A 135 20.68 -0.41 10.97
CA ALA A 135 22.14 -0.35 10.93
C ALA A 135 22.73 0.29 12.20
N LEU A 136 22.13 1.36 12.72
CA LEU A 136 22.55 1.98 13.99
C LEU A 136 22.50 0.99 15.15
N ARG A 137 21.43 0.19 15.26
CA ARG A 137 21.34 -0.81 16.32
C ARG A 137 22.39 -1.92 16.17
N GLN A 138 22.62 -2.38 14.94
CA GLN A 138 23.64 -3.40 14.70
C GLN A 138 25.02 -2.90 15.15
N LYS A 139 25.37 -1.64 14.86
CA LYS A 139 26.61 -1.02 15.37
C LYS A 139 26.67 -0.99 16.91
N GLN A 140 25.57 -0.62 17.57
CA GLN A 140 25.48 -0.59 19.05
C GLN A 140 25.61 -1.98 19.69
N LEU A 141 25.15 -3.04 19.01
CA LEU A 141 25.29 -4.42 19.49
C LEU A 141 26.71 -4.94 19.32
N LEU A 142 27.44 -4.51 18.28
CA LEU A 142 28.83 -4.89 18.04
C LEU A 142 29.83 -4.13 18.92
N SER A 143 29.41 -3.00 19.51
CA SER A 143 30.24 -2.19 20.41
C SER A 143 30.07 -2.53 21.90
N LYS A 144 29.28 -3.56 22.22
CA LYS A 144 29.06 -4.09 23.58
C LYS A 144 29.67 -5.47 23.70
#